data_AF-Q38YU7-F1
#
_entry.id   AF-Q38YU7-F1
#
_cell.length_a   1.000
_cell.length_b   1.000
_cell.length_c   1.000
_cell.angle_alpha   90.00
_cell.angle_beta   90.00
_cell.angle_gamma   90.00
#
_symmetry.space_group_name_H-M   'P 1'
#
loop_
_entity.id
_entity.type
_entity.pdbx_description
1 polymer ?
#
loop_
_entity_poly.entity_id
_entity_poly.type
_entity_poly.pdbx_seq_one_letter_code
_entity_poly.pdbx_strand_id
1 'polypeptide(L)'
;MFKKRFIGVVALLALMLAGCQVQPATPHKPAQTTTTHKQAKTTTALAAKTFKSGDEPYLVVNHNKSTLDVRQWQTERIKYGALDDLNRTTTNTAYLSNETLGHSHTRARQNWRPTGWHNQPVMIDGHRVIPQNRGHLIAYAISFNFDEDGVFKKGQPGSNDNPKNLATQTEFSNQRTM
;
A
#
# COMPACT_ATOMS: atom_id res chain seq x y z
N MET A 1 48.48 -66.67 -40.20
CA MET A 1 47.17 -66.47 -39.55
C MET A 1 47.35 -66.62 -38.06
N PHE A 2 47.15 -65.57 -37.25
CA PHE A 2 46.71 -65.61 -35.84
C PHE A 2 46.64 -64.16 -35.35
N LYS A 3 45.42 -63.64 -35.22
CA LYS A 3 45.14 -62.25 -34.80
C LYS A 3 45.23 -62.14 -33.28
N LYS A 4 45.81 -61.01 -32.86
CA LYS A 4 46.10 -60.57 -31.49
C LYS A 4 44.82 -60.52 -30.63
N ARG A 5 44.93 -61.01 -29.40
CA ARG A 5 43.93 -60.88 -28.33
C ARG A 5 44.05 -59.49 -27.71
N PHE A 6 42.95 -58.73 -27.70
CA PHE A 6 42.80 -57.52 -26.90
C PHE A 6 41.80 -57.79 -25.77
N ILE A 7 42.20 -57.34 -24.59
CA ILE A 7 41.52 -57.42 -23.30
C ILE A 7 40.38 -56.40 -23.27
N GLY A 8 39.23 -56.79 -22.73
CA GLY A 8 38.11 -55.88 -22.43
C GLY A 8 37.33 -56.39 -21.22
N VAL A 9 37.64 -55.82 -20.07
CA VAL A 9 37.03 -56.07 -18.76
C VAL A 9 35.57 -55.61 -18.78
N VAL A 10 34.64 -56.53 -18.50
CA VAL A 10 33.21 -56.20 -18.31
C VAL A 10 33.02 -55.72 -16.87
N ALA A 11 32.90 -54.40 -16.70
CA ALA A 11 32.48 -53.80 -15.44
C ALA A 11 30.94 -53.82 -15.35
N LEU A 12 30.42 -54.59 -14.40
CA LEU A 12 29.02 -54.54 -13.96
C LEU A 12 28.75 -53.19 -13.30
N LEU A 13 28.01 -52.32 -13.99
CA LEU A 13 27.51 -51.07 -13.43
C LEU A 13 26.10 -51.33 -12.87
N ALA A 14 26.02 -51.51 -11.55
CA ALA A 14 24.75 -51.55 -10.83
C ALA A 14 24.13 -50.14 -10.82
N LEU A 15 23.01 -49.96 -11.51
CA LEU A 15 22.17 -48.76 -11.41
C LEU A 15 21.57 -48.70 -10.00
N MET A 16 22.16 -47.92 -9.10
CA MET A 16 21.48 -47.45 -7.90
C MET A 16 20.58 -46.27 -8.28
N LEU A 17 19.28 -46.51 -8.36
CA LEU A 17 18.29 -45.43 -8.35
C LEU A 17 18.29 -44.78 -6.97
N ALA A 18 19.06 -43.70 -6.81
CA ALA A 18 18.87 -42.77 -5.71
C ALA A 18 17.54 -42.04 -5.95
N GLY A 19 16.48 -42.51 -5.28
CA GLY A 19 15.24 -41.76 -5.16
C GLY A 19 15.51 -40.49 -4.36
N CYS A 20 15.38 -39.33 -5.00
CA CYS A 20 15.21 -38.07 -4.28
C CYS A 20 13.89 -38.15 -3.52
N GLN A 21 13.95 -38.47 -2.23
CA GLN A 21 12.83 -38.20 -1.33
C GLN A 21 12.67 -36.68 -1.26
N VAL A 22 11.56 -36.17 -1.78
CA VAL A 22 11.09 -34.83 -1.49
C VAL A 22 10.78 -34.77 0.00
N GLN A 23 11.64 -34.11 0.77
CA GLN A 23 11.34 -33.75 2.15
C GLN A 23 10.12 -32.82 2.13
N PRO A 24 9.02 -33.15 2.84
CA PRO A 24 7.94 -32.20 3.02
C PRO A 24 8.50 -31.00 3.80
N ALA A 25 8.32 -29.81 3.24
CA ALA A 25 8.61 -28.56 3.91
C ALA A 25 7.88 -28.56 5.27
N THR A 26 8.63 -28.36 6.34
CA THR A 26 8.06 -28.04 7.65
C THR A 26 7.11 -26.85 7.48
N PRO A 27 5.87 -26.91 8.01
CA PRO A 27 5.00 -25.76 7.98
C PRO A 27 5.63 -24.68 8.87
N HIS A 28 6.32 -23.73 8.26
CA HIS A 28 6.59 -22.44 8.89
C HIS A 28 5.23 -21.78 9.09
N LYS A 29 4.65 -22.01 10.26
CA LYS A 29 3.52 -21.24 10.77
C LYS A 29 3.97 -19.78 10.70
N PRO A 30 3.38 -18.94 9.82
CA PRO A 30 3.64 -17.52 9.89
C PRO A 30 3.28 -17.09 11.30
N ALA A 31 4.20 -16.41 11.98
CA ALA A 31 3.84 -15.68 13.17
C ALA A 31 2.80 -14.63 12.74
N GLN A 32 1.53 -15.01 12.84
CA GLN A 32 0.42 -14.06 12.78
C GLN A 32 0.58 -13.19 14.01
N THR A 33 1.28 -12.08 13.83
CA THR A 33 1.10 -10.91 14.69
C THR A 33 -0.32 -10.42 14.40
N THR A 34 -1.30 -11.03 15.07
CA THR A 34 -2.64 -10.50 15.13
C THR A 34 -2.55 -9.21 15.93
N THR A 35 -2.27 -8.09 15.27
CA THR A 35 -2.58 -6.78 15.82
C THR A 35 -4.10 -6.71 15.93
N THR A 36 -4.62 -7.13 17.08
CA THR A 36 -6.00 -6.85 17.47
C THR A 36 -6.13 -5.34 17.54
N HIS A 37 -6.59 -4.72 16.46
CA HIS A 37 -6.99 -3.32 16.44
C HIS A 37 -8.22 -3.20 17.35
N LYS A 38 -8.00 -2.96 18.65
CA LYS A 38 -9.04 -2.42 19.52
C LYS A 38 -9.41 -1.05 18.96
N GLN A 39 -10.41 -1.01 18.08
CA GLN A 39 -11.02 0.24 17.65
C GLN A 39 -11.51 0.95 18.92
N ALA A 40 -10.95 2.12 19.19
CA ALA A 40 -11.44 2.96 20.26
C ALA A 40 -12.92 3.25 20.03
N LYS A 41 -13.72 3.28 21.10
CA LYS A 41 -15.18 3.54 21.09
C LYS A 41 -15.57 4.74 20.21
N THR A 42 -14.69 5.74 20.09
CA THR A 42 -14.83 6.94 19.26
C THR A 42 -14.81 6.65 17.75
N THR A 43 -13.96 5.72 17.28
CA THR A 43 -13.84 5.39 15.85
C THR A 43 -15.11 4.70 15.32
N THR A 44 -15.73 3.85 16.14
CA THR A 44 -17.02 3.20 15.81
C THR A 44 -18.14 4.22 15.66
N ALA A 45 -18.19 5.24 16.54
CA ALA A 45 -19.19 6.29 16.46
C ALA A 45 -19.03 7.19 15.22
N LEU A 46 -17.78 7.46 14.80
CA LEU A 46 -17.51 8.20 13.56
C LEU A 46 -17.88 7.37 12.32
N ALA A 47 -17.55 6.07 12.33
CA ALA A 47 -17.86 5.17 11.21
C ALA A 47 -19.37 4.99 10.97
N ALA A 48 -20.20 5.18 12.00
CA ALA A 48 -21.66 5.12 11.89
C ALA A 48 -22.31 6.40 11.34
N LYS A 49 -21.55 7.47 11.10
CA LYS A 49 -22.10 8.72 10.55
C LYS A 49 -22.35 8.60 9.05
N THR A 50 -23.42 9.22 8.59
CA THR A 50 -23.78 9.29 7.16
C THR A 50 -23.85 10.76 6.76
N PHE A 51 -23.11 11.12 5.70
CA PHE A 51 -23.17 12.44 5.10
C PHE A 51 -24.55 12.68 4.46
N LYS A 52 -25.09 13.89 4.60
CA LYS A 52 -26.29 14.35 3.89
C LYS A 52 -25.94 15.55 3.03
N SER A 53 -26.50 15.62 1.83
CA SER A 53 -26.30 16.77 0.95
C SER A 53 -26.76 18.06 1.62
N GLY A 54 -25.93 19.10 1.56
CA GLY A 54 -26.17 20.38 2.23
C GLY A 54 -25.52 20.50 3.61
N ASP A 55 -25.10 19.39 4.23
CA ASP A 55 -24.30 19.45 5.46
C ASP A 55 -22.86 19.88 5.16
N GLU A 56 -22.15 20.33 6.21
CA GLU A 56 -20.71 20.54 6.15
C GLU A 56 -20.00 19.24 5.71
N PRO A 57 -19.05 19.30 4.76
CA PRO A 57 -18.42 18.11 4.21
C PRO A 57 -17.33 17.53 5.12
N TYR A 58 -17.17 18.05 6.33
CA TYR A 58 -16.19 17.64 7.32
C TYR A 58 -16.80 17.61 8.72
N LEU A 59 -16.11 16.95 9.65
CA LEU A 59 -16.45 16.91 11.06
C LEU A 59 -15.26 17.36 11.89
N VAL A 60 -15.49 18.33 12.78
CA VAL A 60 -14.48 18.70 13.78
C VAL A 60 -14.39 17.59 14.82
N VAL A 61 -13.22 16.95 14.91
CA VAL A 61 -12.96 15.89 15.88
C VAL A 61 -12.10 16.41 17.04
N ASN A 62 -12.36 15.90 18.24
CA ASN A 62 -11.60 16.22 19.45
C ASN A 62 -11.38 17.74 19.67
N HIS A 63 -12.41 18.56 19.41
CA HIS A 63 -12.33 20.02 19.52
C HIS A 63 -11.17 20.63 18.72
N ASN A 64 -10.87 20.08 17.54
CA ASN A 64 -9.75 20.48 16.68
C ASN A 64 -8.37 20.36 17.36
N LYS A 65 -8.20 19.41 18.28
CA LYS A 65 -6.93 19.13 18.97
C LYS A 65 -6.42 17.75 18.60
N SER A 66 -5.23 17.70 18.01
CA SER A 66 -4.56 16.43 17.71
C SER A 66 -4.01 15.77 18.97
N THR A 67 -3.96 14.44 18.99
CA THR A 67 -3.28 13.65 20.03
C THR A 67 -1.90 13.15 19.57
N LEU A 68 -1.40 13.62 18.42
CA LEU A 68 -0.07 13.25 17.92
C LEU A 68 1.02 13.74 18.89
N ASP A 69 1.85 12.81 19.37
CA ASP A 69 3.06 13.17 20.12
C ASP A 69 4.18 13.56 19.14
N VAL A 70 4.27 14.85 18.85
CA VAL A 70 5.27 15.42 17.93
C VAL A 70 6.72 15.13 18.37
N ARG A 71 6.97 14.88 19.65
CA ARG A 71 8.32 14.56 20.17
C ARG A 71 8.85 13.22 19.64
N GLN A 72 7.99 12.34 19.16
CA GLN A 72 8.37 11.05 18.55
C GLN A 72 8.86 11.20 17.09
N TRP A 73 8.79 12.41 16.53
CA TRP A 73 9.05 12.69 15.13
C TRP A 73 10.19 13.70 15.00
N GLN A 74 11.41 13.17 14.93
CA GLN A 74 12.65 13.96 14.85
C GLN A 74 13.23 14.02 13.43
N THR A 75 12.81 13.11 12.55
CA THR A 75 13.24 13.06 11.14
C THR A 75 12.08 12.72 10.22
N GLU A 76 12.10 13.29 9.03
CA GLU A 76 11.13 13.06 7.96
C GLU A 76 10.96 11.56 7.74
N ARG A 77 9.71 11.11 7.83
CA ARG A 77 9.31 9.74 7.52
C ARG A 77 7.81 9.66 7.33
N ILE A 78 7.36 8.69 6.56
CA ILE A 78 5.97 8.26 6.53
C ILE A 78 5.91 6.87 7.15
N LYS A 79 5.11 6.71 8.21
CA LYS A 79 4.72 5.40 8.71
C LYS A 79 3.43 5.01 8.01
N TYR A 80 3.56 4.17 6.99
CA TYR A 80 2.42 3.57 6.33
C TYR A 80 1.84 2.45 7.19
N GLY A 81 0.51 2.41 7.32
CA GLY A 81 -0.18 1.25 7.85
C GLY A 81 -0.11 0.08 6.86
N ALA A 82 -0.14 -1.14 7.39
CA ALA A 82 -0.39 -2.31 6.57
C ALA A 82 -1.77 -2.19 5.91
N LEU A 83 -1.93 -2.76 4.71
CA LEU A 83 -3.26 -2.97 4.16
C LEU A 83 -4.03 -3.91 5.09
N ASP A 84 -5.33 -3.68 5.24
CA ASP A 84 -6.19 -4.64 5.95
C ASP A 84 -6.52 -5.85 5.08
N ASP A 85 -7.29 -6.80 5.63
CA ASP A 85 -7.65 -8.05 4.96
C ASP A 85 -8.49 -7.86 3.68
N LEU A 86 -8.97 -6.64 3.42
CA LEU A 86 -9.68 -6.24 2.20
C LEU A 86 -8.81 -5.41 1.25
N ASN A 87 -7.49 -5.39 1.46
CA ASN A 87 -6.51 -4.60 0.73
C ASN A 87 -6.76 -3.08 0.81
N ARG A 88 -7.40 -2.60 1.88
CA ARG A 88 -7.65 -1.17 2.08
C ARG A 88 -6.49 -0.54 2.84
N THR A 89 -6.12 0.67 2.45
CA THR A 89 -5.21 1.52 3.23
C THR A 89 -5.80 1.76 4.64
N THR A 90 -4.93 1.81 5.64
CA THR A 90 -5.31 1.98 7.04
C THR A 90 -4.82 3.34 7.56
N THR A 91 -4.06 3.37 8.65
CA THR A 91 -3.58 4.63 9.25
C THR A 91 -2.21 4.98 8.69
N ASN A 92 -2.07 6.18 8.14
CA ASN A 92 -0.79 6.75 7.76
C ASN A 92 -0.44 7.93 8.67
N THR A 93 0.82 8.04 9.07
CA THR A 93 1.31 9.21 9.82
C THR A 93 2.61 9.67 9.20
N ALA A 94 2.74 10.97 8.97
CA ALA A 94 3.90 11.55 8.32
C ALA A 94 4.50 12.68 9.15
N TYR A 95 5.83 12.77 9.14
CA TYR A 95 6.54 14.00 9.48
C TYR A 95 7.09 14.60 8.19
N LEU A 96 6.60 15.81 7.92
CA LEU A 96 6.80 16.55 6.68
C LEU A 96 7.61 17.81 6.97
N SER A 97 8.35 18.27 5.95
CA SER A 97 9.14 19.50 6.02
C SER A 97 9.13 20.19 4.67
N ASN A 98 9.80 21.35 4.56
CA ASN A 98 9.94 22.04 3.27
C ASN A 98 10.65 21.16 2.22
N GLU A 99 11.50 20.22 2.64
CA GLU A 99 12.17 19.28 1.75
C GLU A 99 11.20 18.23 1.17
N THR A 100 10.01 18.02 1.75
CA THR A 100 9.03 17.05 1.23
C THR A 100 8.00 17.67 0.30
N LEU A 101 8.09 19.00 0.09
CA LEU A 101 7.24 19.72 -0.86
C LEU A 101 7.65 19.40 -2.30
N GLY A 102 6.65 19.06 -3.10
CA GLY A 102 6.80 18.70 -4.49
C GLY A 102 6.41 19.80 -5.46
N HIS A 103 7.06 19.80 -6.61
CA HIS A 103 6.64 20.58 -7.76
C HIS A 103 5.94 19.67 -8.77
N SER A 104 4.70 20.03 -9.12
CA SER A 104 3.71 19.17 -9.81
C SER A 104 4.12 18.70 -11.22
N HIS A 105 5.18 19.27 -11.80
CA HIS A 105 5.67 18.96 -13.15
C HIS A 105 6.27 17.54 -13.30
N THR A 106 6.29 16.73 -12.24
CA THR A 106 6.87 15.37 -12.21
C THR A 106 5.84 14.25 -12.02
N ARG A 107 4.53 14.54 -12.11
CA ARG A 107 3.49 13.52 -11.90
C ARG A 107 3.55 12.41 -12.95
N ALA A 108 4.00 11.23 -12.53
CA ALA A 108 3.89 10.01 -13.33
C ALA A 108 2.44 9.47 -13.33
N ARG A 109 2.12 8.61 -14.28
CA ARG A 109 0.82 7.91 -14.34
C ARG A 109 0.63 7.03 -13.11
N GLN A 110 -0.58 7.06 -12.54
CA GLN A 110 -1.03 6.12 -11.52
C GLN A 110 -1.67 4.88 -12.16
N ASN A 111 -1.19 3.70 -11.80
CA ASN A 111 -1.64 2.40 -12.31
C ASN A 111 -2.50 1.65 -11.29
N TRP A 112 -2.17 1.75 -10.00
CA TRP A 112 -2.89 1.05 -8.93
C TRP A 112 -4.37 1.42 -8.91
N ARG A 113 -5.24 0.49 -8.53
CA ARG A 113 -6.67 0.72 -8.34
C ARG A 113 -7.03 0.29 -6.92
N PRO A 114 -7.40 1.23 -6.03
CA PRO A 114 -7.71 0.89 -4.64
C PRO A 114 -8.99 0.03 -4.56
N THR A 115 -9.20 -0.64 -3.42
CA THR A 115 -10.42 -1.43 -3.17
C THR A 115 -11.68 -0.61 -3.43
N GLY A 116 -12.66 -1.22 -4.11
CA GLY A 116 -13.92 -0.57 -4.50
C GLY A 116 -13.81 0.39 -5.69
N TRP A 117 -12.69 0.37 -6.43
CA TRP A 117 -12.51 1.22 -7.60
C TRP A 117 -13.46 0.85 -8.74
N HIS A 118 -14.52 1.63 -8.91
CA HIS A 118 -15.51 1.51 -9.99
C HIS A 118 -15.73 2.88 -10.63
N ASN A 119 -14.63 3.49 -11.09
CA ASN A 119 -14.65 4.84 -11.63
C ASN A 119 -15.16 4.85 -13.09
N GLN A 120 -16.47 4.82 -13.25
CA GLN A 120 -17.13 5.02 -14.53
C GLN A 120 -17.70 6.44 -14.60
N PRO A 121 -17.34 7.22 -15.63
CA PRO A 121 -17.94 8.54 -15.84
C PRO A 121 -19.46 8.44 -15.96
N VAL A 122 -20.17 9.36 -15.32
CA VAL A 122 -21.63 9.48 -15.40
C VAL A 122 -22.02 10.82 -16.02
N MET A 123 -23.22 10.90 -16.58
CA MET A 123 -23.77 12.16 -17.10
C MET A 123 -24.75 12.73 -16.07
N ILE A 124 -24.54 13.97 -15.66
CA ILE A 124 -25.44 14.72 -14.77
C ILE A 124 -25.71 16.06 -15.44
N ASP A 125 -26.98 16.35 -15.71
CA ASP A 125 -27.42 17.59 -16.37
C ASP A 125 -26.66 17.92 -17.67
N GLY A 126 -26.34 16.89 -18.47
CA GLY A 126 -25.58 17.04 -19.72
C GLY A 126 -24.07 17.17 -19.55
N HIS A 127 -23.55 17.18 -18.32
CA HIS A 127 -22.12 17.24 -18.02
C HIS A 127 -21.55 15.87 -17.63
N ARG A 128 -20.36 15.56 -18.16
CA ARG A 128 -19.62 14.34 -17.79
C ARG A 128 -18.93 14.54 -16.45
N VAL A 129 -19.28 13.71 -15.48
CA VAL A 129 -18.74 13.73 -14.12
C VAL A 129 -17.93 12.47 -13.88
N ILE A 130 -16.74 12.63 -13.28
CA ILE A 130 -15.92 11.52 -12.77
C ILE A 130 -16.29 11.34 -11.30
N PRO A 131 -16.97 10.25 -10.90
CA PRO A 131 -17.49 10.14 -9.54
C PRO A 131 -16.39 9.90 -8.49
N GLN A 132 -15.27 9.30 -8.88
CA GLN A 132 -14.24 8.83 -7.96
C GLN A 132 -12.82 9.24 -8.38
N ASN A 133 -11.98 9.55 -7.40
CA ASN A 133 -10.55 9.77 -7.54
C ASN A 133 -9.76 8.76 -6.71
N ARG A 134 -8.48 8.61 -7.05
CA ARG A 134 -7.50 7.94 -6.19
C ARG A 134 -7.15 8.92 -5.07
N GLY A 135 -7.84 8.82 -3.96
CA GLY A 135 -7.64 9.68 -2.79
C GLY A 135 -6.35 9.32 -2.07
N HIS A 136 -5.43 10.27 -1.97
CA HIS A 136 -4.20 10.13 -1.19
C HIS A 136 -4.46 10.42 0.30
N LEU A 137 -4.04 9.54 1.20
CA LEU A 137 -4.11 9.82 2.65
C LEU A 137 -3.07 10.86 3.06
N ILE A 138 -1.84 10.73 2.54
CA ILE A 138 -0.80 11.76 2.57
C ILE A 138 -0.70 12.34 1.16
N ALA A 139 -1.06 13.60 0.98
CA ALA A 139 -1.15 14.20 -0.34
C ALA A 139 0.18 14.10 -1.12
N TYR A 140 0.07 13.82 -2.43
CA TYR A 140 1.25 13.66 -3.28
C TYR A 140 2.21 14.86 -3.21
N ALA A 141 1.66 16.07 -3.26
CA ALA A 141 2.41 17.33 -3.29
C ALA A 141 3.26 17.61 -2.05
N ILE A 142 3.05 16.88 -0.95
CA ILE A 142 3.81 17.03 0.29
C ILE A 142 4.57 15.76 0.68
N SER A 143 4.63 14.78 -0.23
CA SER A 143 5.24 13.47 0.00
C SER A 143 6.51 13.23 -0.82
N PHE A 144 7.09 14.26 -1.43
CA PHE A 144 8.31 14.12 -2.22
C PHE A 144 9.48 13.74 -1.34
N ASN A 145 10.52 13.16 -1.95
CA ASN A 145 11.69 12.65 -1.26
C ASN A 145 11.39 11.51 -0.26
N PHE A 146 10.22 10.86 -0.35
CA PHE A 146 9.97 9.58 0.31
C PHE A 146 9.92 8.44 -0.71
N ASP A 147 10.52 7.30 -0.38
CA ASP A 147 10.32 6.07 -1.14
C ASP A 147 8.97 5.38 -0.80
N GLU A 148 8.73 4.21 -1.39
CA GLU A 148 7.50 3.42 -1.23
C GLU A 148 7.27 2.91 0.20
N ASP A 149 8.31 2.89 1.03
CA ASP A 149 8.25 2.51 2.44
C ASP A 149 8.18 3.71 3.38
N GLY A 150 8.26 4.94 2.83
CA GLY A 150 8.14 6.17 3.60
C GLY A 150 9.47 6.60 4.22
N VAL A 151 10.59 6.07 3.73
CA VAL A 151 11.93 6.50 4.14
C VAL A 151 12.34 7.72 3.33
N PHE A 152 12.83 8.75 4.01
CA PHE A 152 13.32 9.95 3.35
C PHE A 152 14.58 9.65 2.54
N LYS A 153 14.50 9.85 1.22
CA LYS A 153 15.56 9.70 0.23
C LYS A 153 15.37 10.77 -0.85
N LYS A 154 16.31 11.71 -0.92
CA LYS A 154 16.26 12.81 -1.89
C LYS A 154 16.18 12.28 -3.33
N GLY A 155 15.32 12.89 -4.14
CA GLY A 155 15.06 12.51 -5.53
C GLY A 155 13.95 11.46 -5.69
N GLN A 156 13.41 10.89 -4.61
CA GLN A 156 12.27 9.99 -4.72
C GLN A 156 10.99 10.74 -5.12
N PRO A 157 10.15 10.13 -5.99
CA PRO A 157 8.96 10.79 -6.53
C PRO A 157 7.86 10.96 -5.49
N GLY A 158 7.97 10.33 -4.31
CA GLY A 158 6.95 10.34 -3.28
C GLY A 158 5.86 9.29 -3.49
N SER A 159 4.72 9.51 -2.85
CA SER A 159 3.66 8.50 -2.68
C SER A 159 2.67 8.38 -3.85
N ASN A 160 3.08 8.74 -5.08
CA ASN A 160 2.16 8.91 -6.23
C ASN A 160 1.20 7.74 -6.44
N ASP A 161 1.73 6.51 -6.52
CA ASP A 161 0.97 5.30 -6.85
C ASP A 161 1.10 4.23 -5.75
N ASN A 162 1.31 4.65 -4.50
CA ASN A 162 1.56 3.75 -3.38
C ASN A 162 0.24 3.11 -2.88
N PRO A 163 0.08 1.77 -2.94
CA PRO A 163 -1.16 1.11 -2.51
C PRO A 163 -1.48 1.32 -1.03
N LYS A 164 -0.45 1.52 -0.19
CA LYS A 164 -0.61 1.82 1.24
C LYS A 164 -1.13 3.24 1.50
N ASN A 165 -1.22 4.10 0.47
CA ASN A 165 -1.60 5.51 0.60
C ASN A 165 -2.79 5.92 -0.28
N LEU A 166 -3.44 4.96 -0.97
CA LEU A 166 -4.53 5.25 -1.91
C LEU A 166 -5.84 4.58 -1.49
N ALA A 167 -6.92 5.37 -1.51
CA ALA A 167 -8.29 4.91 -1.30
C ALA A 167 -9.19 5.34 -2.46
N THR A 168 -10.27 4.60 -2.70
CA THR A 168 -11.35 5.08 -3.56
C THR A 168 -12.09 6.19 -2.84
N GLN A 169 -12.02 7.41 -3.38
CA GLN A 169 -12.61 8.60 -2.74
C GLN A 169 -13.52 9.32 -3.74
N THR A 170 -14.64 9.89 -3.28
CA THR A 170 -15.51 10.69 -4.17
C THR A 170 -14.75 11.89 -4.71
N GLU A 171 -15.04 12.30 -5.95
CA GLU A 171 -14.39 13.49 -6.54
C GLU A 171 -14.57 14.72 -5.66
N PHE A 172 -15.80 14.93 -5.18
CA PHE A 172 -16.15 16.02 -4.30
C PHE A 172 -15.26 16.06 -3.03
N SER A 173 -15.19 14.96 -2.26
CA SER A 173 -14.40 14.94 -1.02
C SER A 173 -12.89 15.01 -1.23
N ASN A 174 -12.41 14.73 -2.45
CA ASN A 174 -11.01 14.83 -2.81
C ASN A 174 -10.61 16.23 -3.33
N GLN A 175 -11.54 17.00 -3.90
CA GLN A 175 -11.22 18.24 -4.63
C GLN A 175 -11.90 19.52 -4.11
N ARG A 176 -12.97 19.41 -3.30
CA ARG A 176 -13.87 20.55 -3.03
C ARG A 176 -14.05 20.89 -1.55
N THR A 177 -13.45 20.13 -0.65
CA THR A 177 -13.73 20.16 0.79
C THR A 177 -12.65 20.84 1.62
N MET A 178 -11.55 21.27 1.01
CA MET A 178 -10.38 21.88 1.64
C MET A 178 -9.86 23.05 0.81
#